data_AF-K0T5L3-F1
#
_entry.id   AF-K0T5L3-F1
#
_cell.length_a   1.000
_cell.length_b   1.000
_cell.length_c   1.000
_cell.angle_alpha   90.00
_cell.angle_beta   90.00
_cell.angle_gamma   90.00
#
_symmetry.space_group_name_H-M   'P 1'
#
loop_
_entity.id
_entity.type
_entity.pdbx_description
1 polymer ?
#
loop_
_entity_poly.entity_id
_entity_poly.type
_entity_poly.pdbx_seq_one_letter_code
_entity_poly.pdbx_strand_id
1 'polypeptide(L)'
;MSTGAEDYYRHDGVRITHDPFAPGMAEKYGLPGKTDNEGFDPYADSVGAGIYGGIVKRDADGEIVIGRQYQGHNPRPGPVYSGGGYTPSTKMLTDIEGQLKPLLGRFPDLVNDVTTGGAQPLHMCGMSKSKQHAVSELVVRGADIEALDTYGFTPLHRMASNNLAEGARMLLEAGADVSSTGKAGATPMSIARESRATAVMKVLNEFEGSTGTKSNVVKLNIMGSAQVPEINGDYLAMDPSTEIPRGFDLVCKQQGWDTNDMWKRLNGVDSKADTWFKHSENDSYVYWNKSDQSWWIDGPDGNGVWIVKGPSHAPPAHGWVHIASRSTKGAPMIRTFRQLKNRQAM
;
A
#
# COMPACT_ATOMS: atom_id res chain seq x y z
N MET A 1 -0.31 -49.46 -31.74
CA MET A 1 0.61 -48.87 -30.74
C MET A 1 0.10 -47.49 -30.44
N SER A 2 -0.41 -47.25 -29.22
CA SER A 2 -0.83 -45.91 -28.79
C SER A 2 0.43 -45.09 -28.56
N THR A 3 0.71 -44.13 -29.43
CA THR A 3 1.74 -43.11 -29.18
C THR A 3 1.33 -42.35 -27.92
N GLY A 4 2.11 -42.45 -26.84
CA GLY A 4 1.87 -41.66 -25.65
C GLY A 4 1.96 -40.18 -26.03
N ALA A 5 0.98 -39.38 -25.62
CA ALA A 5 1.09 -37.93 -25.76
C ALA A 5 2.32 -37.49 -24.95
N GLU A 6 3.33 -36.91 -25.61
CA GLU A 6 4.38 -36.22 -24.90
C GLU A 6 3.75 -35.03 -24.16
N ASP A 7 3.97 -34.94 -22.86
CA ASP A 7 3.55 -33.78 -22.08
C ASP A 7 4.53 -32.63 -22.36
N TYR A 8 4.02 -31.52 -22.90
CA TYR A 8 4.81 -30.34 -23.19
C TYR A 8 4.75 -29.36 -22.00
N TYR A 9 5.89 -28.75 -21.66
CA TYR A 9 6.00 -27.80 -20.57
C TYR A 9 6.77 -26.55 -21.00
N ARG A 10 6.35 -25.41 -20.45
CA ARG A 10 7.08 -24.15 -20.55
C ARG A 10 8.32 -24.16 -19.66
N HIS A 11 9.26 -23.24 -19.91
CA HIS A 11 10.48 -23.11 -19.11
C HIS A 11 10.22 -22.80 -17.62
N ASP A 12 9.07 -22.21 -17.31
CA ASP A 12 8.59 -21.91 -15.95
C ASP A 12 7.77 -23.07 -15.33
N GLY A 13 7.75 -24.24 -15.96
CA GLY A 13 7.14 -25.46 -15.43
C GLY A 13 5.64 -25.58 -15.66
N VAL A 14 5.03 -24.66 -16.39
CA VAL A 14 3.59 -24.70 -16.70
C VAL A 14 3.31 -25.70 -17.82
N ARG A 15 2.39 -26.65 -17.58
CA ARG A 15 2.00 -27.66 -18.57
C ARG A 15 1.24 -27.01 -19.73
N ILE A 16 1.67 -27.30 -20.95
CA ILE A 16 0.97 -26.95 -22.18
C ILE A 16 -0.06 -28.05 -22.44
N THR A 17 -1.33 -27.66 -22.57
CA THR A 17 -2.46 -28.61 -22.64
C THR A 17 -2.72 -29.20 -24.03
N HIS A 18 -1.84 -28.91 -24.99
CA HIS A 18 -1.90 -29.37 -26.38
C HIS A 18 -0.48 -29.63 -26.91
N ASP A 19 -0.36 -30.41 -27.98
CA ASP A 19 0.89 -30.57 -28.70
C ASP A 19 1.18 -29.29 -29.52
N PRO A 20 2.20 -28.50 -29.18
CA PRO A 20 2.49 -27.22 -29.84
C PRO A 20 2.96 -27.40 -31.29
N PHE A 21 3.37 -28.61 -31.68
CA PHE A 21 3.82 -28.94 -33.03
C PHE A 21 2.74 -29.65 -33.87
N ALA A 22 1.56 -29.89 -33.31
CA ALA A 22 0.46 -30.51 -34.05
C ALA A 22 -0.05 -29.62 -35.21
N PRO A 23 -0.54 -30.23 -36.32
CA PRO A 23 -1.10 -29.48 -37.43
C PRO A 23 -2.17 -28.47 -36.99
N GLY A 24 -2.05 -27.22 -37.46
CA GLY A 24 -2.99 -26.13 -37.15
C GLY A 24 -2.74 -25.40 -35.82
N MET A 25 -1.88 -25.90 -34.93
CA MET A 25 -1.56 -25.19 -33.67
C MET A 25 -0.73 -23.94 -33.93
N ALA A 26 0.19 -24.00 -34.91
CA ALA A 26 0.98 -22.84 -35.34
C ALA A 26 0.13 -21.65 -35.79
N GLU A 27 -0.97 -21.91 -36.50
CA GLU A 27 -1.91 -20.89 -36.97
C GLU A 27 -2.80 -20.38 -35.82
N LYS A 28 -3.18 -21.27 -34.91
CA LYS A 28 -4.10 -20.95 -33.81
C LYS A 28 -3.44 -20.21 -32.65
N TYR A 29 -2.21 -20.58 -32.29
CA TYR A 29 -1.53 -20.11 -31.09
C TYR A 29 -0.19 -19.43 -31.38
N GLY A 30 0.42 -19.63 -32.56
CA GLY A 30 1.78 -19.20 -32.87
C GLY A 30 2.77 -20.38 -32.88
N LEU A 31 4.02 -20.14 -33.27
CA LEU A 31 5.09 -21.17 -33.27
C LEU A 31 5.95 -21.06 -32.00
N PRO A 32 6.40 -22.18 -31.40
CA PRO A 32 7.39 -22.17 -30.32
C PRO A 32 8.63 -21.35 -30.66
N GLY A 33 9.02 -20.44 -29.76
CA GLY A 33 10.18 -19.55 -29.95
C GLY A 33 9.95 -18.42 -30.97
N LYS A 34 8.71 -18.23 -31.43
CA LYS A 34 8.31 -17.06 -32.23
C LYS A 34 7.44 -16.17 -31.38
N THR A 35 7.74 -14.89 -31.44
CA THR A 35 6.92 -13.86 -30.82
C THR A 35 5.92 -13.30 -31.83
N ASP A 36 4.74 -12.91 -31.37
CA ASP A 36 3.84 -12.07 -32.17
C ASP A 36 4.38 -10.63 -32.32
N ASN A 37 3.58 -9.74 -32.93
CA ASN A 37 3.96 -8.34 -33.17
C ASN A 37 4.11 -7.52 -31.89
N GLU A 38 3.63 -8.01 -30.75
CA GLU A 38 3.81 -7.40 -29.42
C GLU A 38 4.99 -8.01 -28.65
N GLY A 39 5.68 -8.99 -29.23
CA GLY A 39 6.76 -9.70 -28.57
C GLY A 39 6.30 -10.87 -27.70
N PHE A 40 5.02 -11.29 -27.80
CA PHE A 40 4.47 -12.39 -27.00
C PHE A 40 4.88 -13.75 -27.56
N ASP A 41 5.61 -14.55 -26.79
CA ASP A 41 5.81 -15.97 -27.09
C ASP A 41 4.75 -16.82 -26.36
N PRO A 42 3.78 -17.42 -27.05
CA PRO A 42 2.70 -18.23 -26.47
C PRO A 42 3.19 -19.45 -25.68
N TYR A 43 4.44 -19.87 -25.89
CA TYR A 43 5.06 -21.03 -25.25
C TYR A 43 6.15 -20.65 -24.24
N ALA A 44 6.48 -19.35 -24.09
CA ALA A 44 7.41 -18.86 -23.07
C ALA A 44 6.80 -17.81 -22.14
N ASP A 45 5.85 -17.01 -22.59
CA ASP A 45 5.33 -15.84 -21.87
C ASP A 45 3.98 -16.11 -21.22
N SER A 46 3.85 -15.77 -19.94
CA SER A 46 2.58 -15.94 -19.21
C SER A 46 1.66 -14.75 -19.46
N VAL A 47 0.44 -15.01 -19.96
CA VAL A 47 -0.66 -14.03 -19.99
C VAL A 47 -1.57 -14.26 -18.79
N GLY A 48 -1.40 -13.49 -17.72
CA GLY A 48 -2.26 -13.57 -16.56
C GLY A 48 -1.71 -12.82 -15.36
N ALA A 49 -2.60 -12.27 -14.53
CA ALA A 49 -2.21 -11.69 -13.26
C ALA A 49 -1.65 -12.80 -12.36
N GLY A 50 -0.32 -12.90 -12.25
CA GLY A 50 0.38 -13.43 -11.07
C GLY A 50 -0.24 -14.68 -10.41
N ILE A 51 -0.69 -15.67 -11.18
CA ILE A 51 -1.33 -16.88 -10.63
C ILE A 51 -0.33 -17.82 -9.97
N TYR A 52 0.97 -17.65 -10.23
CA TYR A 52 2.05 -18.29 -9.48
C TYR A 52 2.41 -17.41 -8.29
N GLY A 53 1.66 -17.56 -7.21
CA GLY A 53 1.89 -16.87 -5.95
C GLY A 53 3.27 -17.13 -5.36
N GLY A 54 3.88 -16.12 -4.75
CA GLY A 54 5.26 -16.25 -4.27
C GLY A 54 5.80 -15.02 -3.57
N ILE A 55 7.10 -15.08 -3.29
CA ILE A 55 7.93 -13.92 -2.97
C ILE A 55 8.11 -13.12 -4.26
N VAL A 56 7.81 -11.83 -4.24
CA VAL A 56 7.96 -10.97 -5.42
C VAL A 56 9.42 -10.89 -5.87
N LYS A 57 9.61 -10.88 -7.19
CA LYS A 57 10.91 -10.62 -7.81
C LYS A 57 11.20 -9.13 -7.67
N ARG A 58 12.41 -8.83 -7.18
CA ARG A 58 12.93 -7.47 -7.10
C ARG A 58 14.09 -7.30 -8.08
N ASP A 59 14.26 -6.10 -8.62
CA ASP A 59 15.40 -5.77 -9.48
C ASP A 59 16.66 -5.41 -8.66
N ALA A 60 17.71 -4.92 -9.34
CA ALA A 60 18.97 -4.57 -8.70
C ALA A 60 18.85 -3.40 -7.70
N ASP A 61 17.81 -2.57 -7.84
CA ASP A 61 17.51 -1.45 -6.96
C ASP A 61 16.57 -1.83 -5.81
N GLY A 62 16.09 -3.08 -5.79
CA GLY A 62 15.18 -3.61 -4.79
C GLY A 62 13.70 -3.33 -5.08
N GLU A 63 13.39 -2.73 -6.23
CA GLU A 63 12.03 -2.39 -6.64
C GLU A 63 11.30 -3.63 -7.16
N ILE A 64 9.98 -3.68 -6.94
CA ILE A 64 9.16 -4.82 -7.36
C ILE A 64 9.05 -4.82 -8.88
N VAL A 65 9.46 -5.93 -9.49
CA VAL A 65 9.34 -6.10 -10.94
C VAL A 65 7.87 -6.33 -11.29
N ILE A 66 7.26 -5.38 -12.00
CA ILE A 66 5.91 -5.54 -12.56
C ILE A 66 6.00 -6.28 -13.89
N GLY A 67 5.17 -7.31 -14.05
CA GLY A 67 5.15 -8.13 -15.26
C GLY A 67 4.71 -7.35 -16.49
N ARG A 68 5.09 -7.81 -17.68
CA ARG A 68 4.46 -7.34 -18.92
C ARG A 68 3.23 -8.18 -19.22
N GLN A 69 2.18 -7.51 -19.68
CA GLN A 69 0.97 -8.13 -20.18
C GLN A 69 1.00 -8.06 -21.70
N TYR A 70 0.69 -9.16 -22.36
CA TYR A 70 0.51 -9.20 -23.81
C TYR A 70 -0.97 -9.21 -24.18
N GLN A 71 -1.29 -8.63 -25.32
CA GLN A 71 -2.61 -8.63 -25.97
C GLN A 71 -3.75 -8.05 -25.13
N GLY A 72 -3.43 -7.19 -24.15
CA GLY A 72 -4.41 -6.52 -23.31
C GLY A 72 -5.25 -7.45 -22.40
N HIS A 73 -4.87 -8.73 -22.23
CA HIS A 73 -5.63 -9.72 -21.46
C HIS A 73 -5.89 -9.31 -20.00
N ASN A 74 -5.09 -8.40 -19.46
CA ASN A 74 -5.39 -7.75 -18.19
C ASN A 74 -4.85 -6.30 -18.21
N PRO A 75 -5.73 -5.31 -17.99
CA PRO A 75 -5.37 -3.89 -18.08
C PRO A 75 -4.48 -3.41 -16.92
N ARG A 76 -4.21 -4.27 -15.93
CA ARG A 76 -3.43 -3.95 -14.72
C ARG A 76 -2.41 -5.05 -14.44
N PRO A 77 -1.20 -5.01 -15.04
CA PRO A 77 -0.19 -6.02 -14.79
C PRO A 77 0.22 -6.08 -13.30
N GLY A 78 0.33 -7.29 -12.76
CA GLY A 78 0.74 -7.54 -11.37
C GLY A 78 2.26 -7.77 -11.23
N PRO A 79 2.76 -7.96 -10.00
CA PRO A 79 4.18 -8.25 -9.76
C PRO A 79 4.59 -9.62 -10.32
N VAL A 80 5.84 -9.72 -10.74
CA VAL A 80 6.51 -10.99 -11.08
C VAL A 80 6.92 -11.68 -9.79
N TYR A 81 6.77 -13.01 -9.74
CA TYR A 81 7.12 -13.80 -8.57
C TYR A 81 8.38 -14.64 -8.82
N SER A 82 9.17 -14.84 -7.75
CA SER A 82 10.38 -15.66 -7.73
C SER A 82 10.12 -17.08 -7.19
N GLY A 83 8.85 -17.43 -6.91
CA GLY A 83 8.44 -18.68 -6.27
C GLY A 83 8.43 -18.61 -4.73
N GLY A 84 8.44 -19.76 -4.04
CA GLY A 84 8.56 -19.84 -2.57
C GLY A 84 7.26 -19.70 -1.75
N GLY A 85 6.11 -19.50 -2.40
CA GLY A 85 4.80 -19.34 -1.76
C GLY A 85 4.66 -18.04 -0.97
N TYR A 86 3.79 -18.00 0.04
CA TYR A 86 3.58 -16.82 0.88
C TYR A 86 4.90 -16.27 1.45
N THR A 87 5.04 -14.94 1.47
CA THR A 87 6.17 -14.22 2.07
C THR A 87 6.36 -14.58 3.55
N PRO A 88 7.58 -14.45 4.11
CA PRO A 88 7.84 -14.77 5.51
C PRO A 88 6.91 -14.02 6.48
N SER A 89 6.68 -12.72 6.28
CA SER A 89 5.79 -11.92 7.13
C SER A 89 4.36 -12.44 7.11
N THR A 90 3.86 -12.86 5.94
CA THR A 90 2.49 -13.39 5.80
C THR A 90 2.31 -14.80 6.36
N LYS A 91 3.36 -15.63 6.35
CA LYS A 91 3.37 -16.94 7.01
C LYS A 91 3.31 -16.85 8.53
N MET A 92 3.83 -15.76 9.11
CA MET A 92 3.98 -15.58 10.56
C MET A 92 2.79 -14.83 11.22
N LEU A 93 1.76 -14.45 10.46
CA LEU A 93 0.62 -13.65 10.98
C LEU A 93 -0.19 -14.31 12.10
N THR A 94 -0.03 -15.62 12.30
CA THR A 94 -0.70 -16.35 13.40
C THR A 94 0.15 -16.48 14.65
N ASP A 95 1.44 -16.16 14.59
CA ASP A 95 2.38 -16.18 15.72
C ASP A 95 3.07 -14.82 15.85
N ILE A 96 2.33 -13.88 16.45
CA ILE A 96 2.69 -12.47 16.50
C ILE A 96 3.95 -12.26 17.37
N GLU A 97 3.95 -12.81 18.59
CA GLU A 97 5.03 -12.61 19.56
C GLU A 97 6.26 -13.46 19.23
N GLY A 98 6.07 -14.72 18.85
CA GLY A 98 7.16 -15.67 18.65
C GLY A 98 7.89 -15.51 17.32
N GLN A 99 7.19 -15.11 16.25
CA GLN A 99 7.74 -15.09 14.90
C GLN A 99 7.62 -13.74 14.19
N LEU A 100 6.44 -13.13 14.15
CA LEU A 100 6.21 -11.90 13.39
C LEU A 100 7.03 -10.73 13.94
N LYS A 101 6.96 -10.48 15.26
CA LYS A 101 7.68 -9.40 15.92
C LYS A 101 9.20 -9.50 15.74
N PRO A 102 9.85 -10.66 15.99
CA PRO A 102 11.27 -10.83 15.71
C PRO A 102 11.64 -10.59 14.24
N LEU A 103 10.85 -11.12 13.30
CA LEU A 103 11.09 -10.93 11.87
C LEU A 103 11.06 -9.44 11.51
N LEU A 104 9.99 -8.73 11.87
CA LEU A 104 9.82 -7.31 11.55
C LEU A 104 10.76 -6.41 12.36
N GLY A 105 11.34 -6.90 13.47
CA GLY A 105 12.40 -6.21 14.19
C GLY A 105 13.72 -6.23 13.42
N ARG A 106 14.03 -7.37 12.78
CA ARG A 106 15.24 -7.55 11.96
C ARG A 106 15.09 -6.98 10.55
N PHE A 107 13.89 -7.06 9.98
CA PHE A 107 13.56 -6.64 8.61
C PHE A 107 12.28 -5.79 8.60
N PRO A 108 12.35 -4.51 8.99
CA PRO A 108 11.16 -3.66 9.15
C PRO A 108 10.41 -3.39 7.84
N ASP A 109 11.09 -3.45 6.70
CA ASP A 109 10.51 -3.32 5.36
C ASP A 109 9.49 -4.41 5.04
N LEU A 110 9.60 -5.60 5.66
CA LEU A 110 8.68 -6.71 5.43
C LEU A 110 7.25 -6.46 5.95
N VAL A 111 7.04 -5.38 6.69
CA VAL A 111 5.72 -4.95 7.18
C VAL A 111 4.74 -4.67 6.03
N ASN A 112 5.27 -4.27 4.86
CA ASN A 112 4.52 -3.97 3.64
C ASN A 112 4.90 -4.91 2.48
N ASP A 113 5.50 -6.07 2.77
CA ASP A 113 5.97 -6.96 1.70
C ASP A 113 4.82 -7.48 0.85
N VAL A 114 5.03 -7.49 -0.46
CA VAL A 114 4.00 -7.86 -1.42
C VAL A 114 4.06 -9.38 -1.65
N THR A 115 2.90 -10.02 -1.49
CA THR A 115 2.71 -11.46 -1.67
C THR A 115 1.77 -11.74 -2.85
N THR A 116 1.27 -12.98 -2.94
CA THR A 116 0.34 -13.45 -3.96
C THR A 116 -0.84 -12.50 -4.18
N GLY A 117 -1.15 -12.18 -5.44
CA GLY A 117 -2.23 -11.25 -5.79
C GLY A 117 -1.93 -9.78 -5.48
N GLY A 118 -0.66 -9.40 -5.36
CA GLY A 118 -0.25 -8.04 -4.98
C GLY A 118 -0.63 -7.65 -3.55
N ALA A 119 -1.06 -8.61 -2.73
CA ALA A 119 -1.52 -8.36 -1.37
C ALA A 119 -0.35 -8.05 -0.44
N GLN A 120 -0.55 -7.15 0.52
CA GLN A 120 0.39 -6.88 1.63
C GLN A 120 -0.04 -7.61 2.91
N PRO A 121 0.78 -7.65 3.99
CA PRO A 121 0.45 -8.40 5.20
C PRO A 121 -0.91 -8.03 5.82
N LEU A 122 -1.30 -6.74 5.78
CA LEU A 122 -2.62 -6.31 6.24
C LEU A 122 -3.78 -6.89 5.40
N HIS A 123 -3.61 -7.07 4.10
CA HIS A 123 -4.61 -7.79 3.28
C HIS A 123 -4.72 -9.25 3.71
N MET A 124 -3.57 -9.88 4.02
CA MET A 124 -3.51 -11.27 4.45
C MET A 124 -4.10 -11.49 5.86
N CYS A 125 -4.09 -10.47 6.72
CA CYS A 125 -4.90 -10.45 7.95
C CYS A 125 -6.39 -10.61 7.66
N GLY A 126 -6.85 -10.10 6.53
CA GLY A 126 -8.23 -10.20 6.05
C GLY A 126 -8.65 -11.58 5.54
N MET A 127 -7.76 -12.59 5.55
CA MET A 127 -8.03 -13.92 4.98
C MET A 127 -8.51 -14.95 6.00
N SER A 128 -8.37 -14.70 7.31
CA SER A 128 -8.89 -15.59 8.36
C SER A 128 -9.07 -14.89 9.70
N LYS A 129 -9.95 -15.44 10.54
CA LYS A 129 -10.16 -14.96 11.92
C LYS A 129 -8.87 -14.93 12.75
N SER A 130 -8.01 -15.94 12.61
CA SER A 130 -6.76 -16.02 13.37
C SER A 130 -5.74 -14.95 12.98
N LYS A 131 -5.68 -14.58 11.69
CA LYS A 131 -4.71 -13.62 11.18
C LYS A 131 -5.11 -12.16 11.44
N GLN A 132 -6.41 -11.89 11.65
CA GLN A 132 -6.89 -10.52 11.87
C GLN A 132 -6.25 -9.87 13.11
N HIS A 133 -5.80 -10.66 14.10
CA HIS A 133 -5.15 -10.16 15.32
C HIS A 133 -3.78 -9.52 15.07
N ALA A 134 -3.12 -9.82 13.94
CA ALA A 134 -1.83 -9.22 13.59
C ALA A 134 -1.95 -7.77 13.07
N VAL A 135 -3.17 -7.26 12.83
CA VAL A 135 -3.39 -5.89 12.33
C VAL A 135 -2.76 -4.85 13.25
N SER A 136 -2.92 -4.97 14.56
CA SER A 136 -2.37 -3.99 15.52
C SER A 136 -0.85 -3.91 15.43
N GLU A 137 -0.17 -5.06 15.39
CA GLU A 137 1.28 -5.12 15.30
C GLU A 137 1.79 -4.55 13.98
N LEU A 138 1.13 -4.91 12.87
CA LEU A 138 1.48 -4.41 11.54
C LEU A 138 1.29 -2.89 11.45
N VAL A 139 0.16 -2.36 11.94
CA VAL A 139 -0.12 -0.92 11.98
C VAL A 139 0.92 -0.18 12.81
N VAL A 140 1.26 -0.66 14.02
CA VAL A 140 2.28 -0.04 14.89
C VAL A 140 3.65 0.01 14.21
N ARG A 141 3.92 -0.91 13.28
CA ARG A 141 5.16 -0.98 12.51
C ARG A 141 5.13 -0.22 11.18
N GLY A 142 4.04 0.47 10.86
CA GLY A 142 3.92 1.27 9.64
C GLY A 142 3.39 0.51 8.44
N ALA A 143 2.54 -0.49 8.67
CA ALA A 143 1.83 -1.11 7.56
C ALA A 143 0.91 -0.09 6.87
N ASP A 144 0.85 -0.13 5.54
CA ASP A 144 -0.02 0.74 4.75
C ASP A 144 -1.49 0.26 4.87
N ILE A 145 -2.28 1.03 5.61
CA ILE A 145 -3.68 0.73 5.88
C ILE A 145 -4.59 0.93 4.65
N GLU A 146 -4.13 1.68 3.65
CA GLU A 146 -4.85 1.97 2.39
C GLU A 146 -4.20 1.30 1.16
N ALA A 147 -3.23 0.41 1.36
CA ALA A 147 -2.60 -0.33 0.27
C ALA A 147 -3.64 -1.04 -0.58
N LEU A 148 -3.37 -1.16 -1.89
CA LEU A 148 -4.27 -1.81 -2.83
C LEU A 148 -3.67 -3.11 -3.34
N ASP A 149 -4.42 -4.20 -3.22
CA ASP A 149 -4.08 -5.44 -3.91
C ASP A 149 -4.42 -5.39 -5.41
N THR A 150 -4.13 -6.46 -6.16
CA THR A 150 -4.37 -6.51 -7.62
C THR A 150 -5.83 -6.35 -8.03
N TYR A 151 -6.78 -6.59 -7.12
CA TYR A 151 -8.21 -6.37 -7.35
C TYR A 151 -8.64 -4.93 -7.04
N GLY A 152 -7.72 -4.12 -6.51
CA GLY A 152 -7.99 -2.75 -6.09
C GLY A 152 -8.71 -2.68 -4.75
N PHE A 153 -8.64 -3.72 -3.93
CA PHE A 153 -9.18 -3.74 -2.57
C PHE A 153 -8.15 -3.24 -1.58
N THR A 154 -8.62 -2.50 -0.56
CA THR A 154 -7.83 -2.17 0.64
C THR A 154 -7.91 -3.31 1.67
N PRO A 155 -7.06 -3.35 2.71
CA PRO A 155 -7.22 -4.27 3.82
C PRO A 155 -8.62 -4.26 4.45
N LEU A 156 -9.27 -3.08 4.54
CA LEU A 156 -10.63 -2.97 5.09
C LEU A 156 -11.66 -3.67 4.20
N HIS A 157 -11.50 -3.64 2.87
CA HIS A 157 -12.34 -4.41 1.95
C HIS A 157 -12.20 -5.93 2.18
N ARG A 158 -10.98 -6.42 2.44
CA ARG A 158 -10.74 -7.85 2.75
C ARG A 158 -11.36 -8.26 4.09
N MET A 159 -11.33 -7.39 5.09
CA MET A 159 -12.04 -7.63 6.35
C MET A 159 -13.57 -7.70 6.12
N ALA A 160 -14.10 -6.79 5.29
CA ALA A 160 -15.51 -6.76 4.90
C ALA A 160 -15.94 -8.02 4.15
N SER A 161 -15.17 -8.50 3.18
CA SER A 161 -15.53 -9.69 2.41
C SER A 161 -15.59 -10.97 3.25
N ASN A 162 -14.81 -11.03 4.34
CA ASN A 162 -14.69 -12.23 5.19
C ASN A 162 -15.34 -12.08 6.58
N ASN A 163 -16.12 -11.02 6.80
CA ASN A 163 -16.81 -10.74 8.06
C ASN A 163 -15.89 -10.71 9.31
N LEU A 164 -14.72 -10.08 9.17
CA LEU A 164 -13.67 -9.98 10.20
C LEU A 164 -13.77 -8.65 10.96
N ALA A 165 -14.73 -8.58 11.89
CA ALA A 165 -15.09 -7.35 12.59
C ALA A 165 -13.98 -6.78 13.50
N GLU A 166 -13.16 -7.63 14.13
CA GLU A 166 -12.08 -7.15 15.00
C GLU A 166 -10.96 -6.51 14.19
N GLY A 167 -10.55 -7.17 13.10
CA GLY A 167 -9.61 -6.60 12.13
C GLY A 167 -10.11 -5.31 11.51
N ALA A 168 -11.38 -5.26 11.09
CA ALA A 168 -12.00 -4.04 10.57
C ALA A 168 -11.99 -2.90 11.60
N ARG A 169 -12.33 -3.18 12.86
CA ARG A 169 -12.27 -2.18 13.94
C ARG A 169 -10.86 -1.66 14.14
N MET A 170 -9.86 -2.53 14.22
CA MET A 170 -8.46 -2.11 14.37
C MET A 170 -8.00 -1.24 13.20
N LEU A 171 -8.39 -1.56 11.96
CA LEU A 171 -8.07 -0.72 10.80
C LEU A 171 -8.76 0.64 10.87
N LEU A 172 -10.04 0.72 11.25
CA LEU A 172 -10.77 1.98 11.39
C LEU A 172 -10.24 2.83 12.55
N GLU A 173 -9.92 2.20 13.69
CA GLU A 173 -9.23 2.82 14.82
C GLU A 173 -7.82 3.28 14.44
N ALA A 174 -7.18 2.63 13.45
CA ALA A 174 -5.92 3.02 12.83
C ALA A 174 -6.08 4.03 11.68
N GLY A 175 -7.30 4.26 11.22
CA GLY A 175 -7.61 5.32 10.28
C GLY A 175 -7.89 4.98 8.86
N ALA A 176 -8.16 3.71 8.59
CA ALA A 176 -8.67 3.32 7.30
C ALA A 176 -9.94 4.13 6.99
N ASP A 177 -10.05 4.59 5.75
CA ASP A 177 -11.20 5.33 5.28
C ASP A 177 -12.39 4.39 5.09
N VAL A 178 -13.38 4.58 5.95
CA VAL A 178 -14.63 3.82 5.98
C VAL A 178 -15.39 3.89 4.65
N SER A 179 -15.15 4.93 3.86
CA SER A 179 -15.79 5.22 2.57
C SER A 179 -14.90 4.99 1.35
N SER A 180 -13.66 4.54 1.54
CA SER A 180 -12.70 4.29 0.45
C SER A 180 -13.30 3.33 -0.58
N THR A 181 -13.32 3.69 -1.86
CA THR A 181 -13.80 2.79 -2.93
C THR A 181 -12.67 1.95 -3.55
N GLY A 182 -11.44 2.15 -3.06
CA GLY A 182 -10.22 1.59 -3.65
C GLY A 182 -10.15 1.84 -5.16
N LYS A 183 -9.66 0.84 -5.90
CA LYS A 183 -9.72 0.79 -7.39
C LYS A 183 -10.73 -0.23 -7.91
N ALA A 184 -11.51 -0.82 -7.01
CA ALA A 184 -12.61 -1.71 -7.33
C ALA A 184 -13.93 -0.95 -7.58
N GLY A 185 -14.05 0.28 -7.08
CA GLY A 185 -15.25 1.12 -7.28
C GLY A 185 -16.40 0.78 -6.34
N ALA A 186 -16.15 0.03 -5.26
CA ALA A 186 -17.12 -0.35 -4.24
C ALA A 186 -16.56 -0.01 -2.87
N THR A 187 -17.41 0.42 -1.92
CA THR A 187 -16.98 0.71 -0.55
C THR A 187 -16.90 -0.56 0.31
N PRO A 188 -16.21 -0.56 1.47
CA PRO A 188 -16.23 -1.66 2.40
C PRO A 188 -17.64 -2.05 2.84
N MET A 189 -18.54 -1.08 3.00
CA MET A 189 -19.96 -1.34 3.31
C MET A 189 -20.68 -2.09 2.20
N SER A 190 -20.41 -1.76 0.92
CA SER A 190 -20.98 -2.49 -0.22
C SER A 190 -20.51 -3.94 -0.24
N ILE A 191 -19.19 -4.15 -0.10
CA ILE A 191 -18.60 -5.50 -0.06
C ILE A 191 -19.15 -6.31 1.13
N ALA A 192 -19.30 -5.67 2.30
CA ALA A 192 -19.86 -6.33 3.48
C ALA A 192 -21.31 -6.77 3.27
N ARG A 193 -22.14 -5.96 2.59
CA ARG A 193 -23.54 -6.32 2.26
C ARG A 193 -23.60 -7.50 1.31
N GLU A 194 -22.82 -7.46 0.23
CA GLU A 194 -22.74 -8.55 -0.76
C GLU A 194 -22.29 -9.86 -0.11
N SER A 195 -21.35 -9.78 0.82
CA SER A 195 -20.78 -10.93 1.54
C SER A 195 -21.60 -11.35 2.77
N ARG A 196 -22.72 -10.66 3.07
CA ARG A 196 -23.55 -10.85 4.29
C ARG A 196 -22.74 -10.77 5.59
N ALA A 197 -21.73 -9.90 5.61
CA ALA A 197 -20.81 -9.68 6.71
C ALA A 197 -21.40 -8.78 7.80
N THR A 198 -22.42 -9.28 8.50
CA THR A 198 -23.21 -8.52 9.47
C THR A 198 -22.39 -7.93 10.62
N ALA A 199 -21.34 -8.61 11.07
CA ALA A 199 -20.50 -8.14 12.17
C ALA A 199 -19.63 -6.94 11.71
N VAL A 200 -19.08 -6.99 10.49
CA VAL A 200 -18.33 -5.86 9.93
C VAL A 200 -19.27 -4.69 9.62
N MET A 201 -20.47 -4.94 9.07
CA MET A 201 -21.45 -3.87 8.83
C MET A 201 -21.77 -3.07 10.10
N LYS A 202 -21.89 -3.77 11.25
CA LYS A 202 -22.09 -3.10 12.54
C LYS A 202 -20.90 -2.18 12.89
N VAL A 203 -19.67 -2.69 12.75
CA VAL A 203 -18.46 -1.89 12.99
C VAL A 203 -18.41 -0.69 12.04
N LEU A 204 -18.64 -0.88 10.74
CA LEU A 204 -18.62 0.23 9.78
C LEU A 204 -19.64 1.32 10.14
N ASN A 205 -20.88 0.97 10.50
CA ASN A 205 -21.89 1.94 10.93
C ASN A 205 -21.47 2.75 12.17
N GLU A 206 -20.76 2.13 13.13
CA GLU A 206 -20.24 2.83 14.32
C GLU A 206 -19.24 3.94 13.94
N PHE A 207 -18.49 3.74 12.84
CA PHE A 207 -17.47 4.67 12.34
C PHE A 207 -17.97 5.60 11.23
N GLU A 208 -19.06 5.28 10.52
CA GLU A 208 -19.72 6.22 9.59
C GLU A 208 -20.40 7.39 10.34
N GLY A 209 -20.95 7.13 11.54
CA GLY A 209 -21.61 8.14 12.38
C GLY A 209 -20.67 8.86 13.37
N SER A 210 -19.48 8.31 13.61
CA SER A 210 -18.45 8.97 14.42
C SER A 210 -17.47 9.64 13.48
N THR A 211 -17.27 10.96 13.59
CA THR A 211 -16.02 11.59 13.13
C THR A 211 -14.90 11.06 14.03
N GLY A 212 -14.49 9.80 13.83
CA GLY A 212 -13.61 9.07 14.74
C GLY A 212 -12.41 9.93 15.04
N THR A 213 -12.06 10.03 16.32
CA THR A 213 -10.96 10.87 16.82
C THR A 213 -9.74 10.56 15.96
N LYS A 214 -9.47 11.45 15.00
CA LYS A 214 -8.31 11.33 14.12
C LYS A 214 -7.12 11.39 15.03
N SER A 215 -6.18 10.50 14.81
CA SER A 215 -5.04 10.48 15.71
C SER A 215 -4.10 11.60 15.41
N ASN A 216 -3.55 12.11 16.49
CA ASN A 216 -2.80 13.35 16.44
C ASN A 216 -1.31 13.10 16.22
N VAL A 217 -0.87 11.89 15.84
CA VAL A 217 0.57 11.59 15.72
C VAL A 217 0.90 10.78 14.47
N VAL A 218 1.89 11.23 13.72
CA VAL A 218 2.53 10.52 12.62
C VAL A 218 4.02 10.40 12.93
N LYS A 219 4.63 9.24 12.72
CA LYS A 219 6.09 9.08 12.84
C LYS A 219 6.70 8.82 11.50
N LEU A 220 7.70 9.61 11.15
CA LEU A 220 8.50 9.39 9.96
C LEU A 220 9.78 8.65 10.34
N ASN A 221 10.06 7.59 9.60
CA ASN A 221 11.33 6.87 9.69
C ASN A 221 11.86 6.53 8.30
N ILE A 222 12.92 7.21 7.90
CA ILE A 222 13.66 6.94 6.68
C ILE A 222 14.71 5.87 6.96
N MET A 223 14.50 4.68 6.42
CA MET A 223 15.49 3.61 6.50
C MET A 223 16.58 3.82 5.45
N GLY A 224 17.84 3.91 5.88
CA GLY A 224 18.99 3.75 5.00
C GLY A 224 19.44 4.96 4.16
N SER A 225 19.01 6.20 4.44
CA SER A 225 19.62 7.37 3.80
C SER A 225 20.06 8.46 4.79
N ALA A 226 21.35 8.73 4.78
CA ALA A 226 22.02 9.83 5.48
C ALA A 226 21.70 11.24 4.93
N GLN A 227 20.71 11.39 4.04
CA GLN A 227 20.56 12.57 3.18
C GLN A 227 19.74 13.69 3.82
N VAL A 228 18.79 13.37 4.70
CA VAL A 228 17.90 14.31 5.40
C VAL A 228 17.45 13.69 6.74
N PRO A 229 18.38 13.44 7.69
CA PRO A 229 18.04 12.81 8.97
C PRO A 229 17.09 13.65 9.83
N GLU A 230 17.06 14.97 9.64
CA GLU A 230 16.29 15.93 10.44
C GLU A 230 14.78 15.78 10.30
N ILE A 231 14.27 15.16 9.23
CA ILE A 231 12.83 14.92 9.07
C ILE A 231 12.34 13.66 9.78
N ASN A 232 13.24 12.83 10.34
CA ASN A 232 12.86 11.66 11.12
C ASN A 232 12.42 12.04 12.53
N GLY A 233 11.27 11.53 12.96
CA GLY A 233 10.76 11.76 14.30
C GLY A 233 9.25 11.66 14.36
N ASP A 234 8.70 12.11 15.48
CA ASP A 234 7.26 12.14 15.72
C ASP A 234 6.71 13.50 15.25
N TYR A 235 5.52 13.49 14.66
CA TYR A 235 4.83 14.66 14.13
C TYR A 235 3.44 14.73 14.71
N LEU A 236 3.06 15.91 15.19
CA LEU A 236 1.77 16.15 15.82
C LEU A 236 0.80 16.76 14.83
N ALA A 237 -0.44 16.25 14.78
CA ALA A 237 -1.50 16.83 13.99
C ALA A 237 -1.83 18.23 14.48
N MET A 238 -1.92 19.16 13.54
CA MET A 238 -2.19 20.56 13.77
C MET A 238 -3.48 20.98 13.07
N ASP A 239 -4.17 21.96 13.66
CA ASP A 239 -5.30 22.61 13.01
C ASP A 239 -4.76 23.62 11.98
N PRO A 240 -5.06 23.48 10.67
CA PRO A 240 -4.54 24.38 9.64
C PRO A 240 -5.07 25.81 9.77
N SER A 241 -6.13 26.04 10.56
CA SER A 241 -6.66 27.37 10.84
C SER A 241 -5.93 28.11 11.97
N THR A 242 -5.14 27.41 12.78
CA THR A 242 -4.50 27.99 13.97
C THR A 242 -3.01 28.28 13.77
N GLU A 243 -2.32 27.52 12.92
CA GLU A 243 -0.89 27.67 12.68
C GLU A 243 -0.51 27.35 11.24
N ILE A 244 0.40 28.17 10.67
CA ILE A 244 1.06 27.94 9.39
C ILE A 244 2.50 27.51 9.69
N PRO A 245 3.03 26.44 9.04
CA PRO A 245 4.41 26.02 9.23
C PRO A 245 5.40 27.16 8.93
N ARG A 246 6.40 27.33 9.79
CA ARG A 246 7.42 28.37 9.62
C ARG A 246 8.16 28.26 8.29
N GLY A 247 8.57 27.05 7.90
CA GLY A 247 9.24 26.80 6.62
C GLY A 247 8.37 27.23 5.42
N PHE A 248 7.07 26.95 5.48
CA PHE A 248 6.12 27.36 4.44
C PHE A 248 6.05 28.89 4.29
N ASP A 249 5.99 29.62 5.41
CA ASP A 249 6.02 31.08 5.43
C ASP A 249 7.33 31.65 4.86
N LEU A 250 8.47 31.02 5.17
CA LEU A 250 9.77 31.40 4.61
C LEU A 250 9.79 31.26 3.09
N VAL A 251 9.31 30.13 2.56
CA VAL A 251 9.24 29.90 1.11
C VAL A 251 8.30 30.88 0.45
N CYS A 252 7.10 31.12 1.01
CA CYS A 252 6.17 32.12 0.47
C CYS A 252 6.81 33.51 0.36
N LYS A 253 7.46 33.96 1.44
CA LYS A 253 8.15 35.26 1.46
C LYS A 253 9.29 35.35 0.45
N GLN A 254 10.08 34.29 0.30
CA GLN A 254 11.16 34.23 -0.70
C GLN A 254 10.62 34.34 -2.14
N GLN A 255 9.45 33.76 -2.41
CA GLN A 255 8.81 33.79 -3.72
C GLN A 255 7.94 35.04 -3.95
N GLY A 256 7.79 35.91 -2.95
CA GLY A 256 6.92 37.09 -3.00
C GLY A 256 5.43 36.75 -2.99
N TRP A 257 5.05 35.60 -2.41
CA TRP A 257 3.67 35.17 -2.25
C TRP A 257 3.10 35.60 -0.90
N ASP A 258 1.79 35.88 -0.85
CA ASP A 258 1.09 36.03 0.43
C ASP A 258 0.93 34.65 1.09
N THR A 259 1.54 34.51 2.28
CA THR A 259 1.55 33.24 3.02
C THR A 259 0.15 32.75 3.36
N ASN A 260 -0.75 33.64 3.77
CA ASN A 260 -2.09 33.24 4.22
C ASN A 260 -2.93 32.77 3.03
N ASP A 261 -2.91 33.52 1.93
CA ASP A 261 -3.66 33.17 0.73
C ASP A 261 -3.15 31.86 0.13
N MET A 262 -1.83 31.66 0.10
CA MET A 262 -1.24 30.42 -0.40
C MET A 262 -1.58 29.23 0.51
N TRP A 263 -1.46 29.39 1.84
CA TRP A 263 -1.80 28.32 2.79
C TRP A 263 -3.28 27.93 2.69
N LYS A 264 -4.18 28.92 2.64
CA LYS A 264 -5.62 28.69 2.43
C LYS A 264 -5.89 27.96 1.11
N ARG A 265 -5.21 28.36 0.04
CA ARG A 265 -5.37 27.71 -1.28
C ARG A 265 -4.93 26.25 -1.28
N LEU A 266 -3.80 25.93 -0.64
CA LEU A 266 -3.21 24.59 -0.70
C LEU A 266 -3.76 23.63 0.36
N ASN A 267 -4.05 24.12 1.56
CA ASN A 267 -4.43 23.29 2.70
C ASN A 267 -5.88 23.49 3.14
N GLY A 268 -6.49 24.63 2.84
CA GLY A 268 -7.83 25.00 3.30
C GLY A 268 -7.89 25.27 4.80
N VAL A 269 -8.65 26.29 5.18
CA VAL A 269 -8.86 26.68 6.59
C VAL A 269 -10.29 26.45 7.05
N ASP A 270 -11.19 26.02 6.15
CA ASP A 270 -12.63 25.97 6.40
C ASP A 270 -13.15 24.57 6.76
N SER A 271 -12.29 23.54 6.79
CA SER A 271 -12.70 22.18 7.14
C SER A 271 -11.79 21.53 8.18
N LYS A 272 -12.39 21.01 9.26
CA LYS A 272 -11.73 20.13 10.26
C LYS A 272 -11.14 18.85 9.66
N ALA A 273 -11.37 18.59 8.37
CA ALA A 273 -10.85 17.44 7.68
C ALA A 273 -9.38 17.62 7.23
N ASP A 274 -8.93 18.87 7.11
CA ASP A 274 -7.60 19.23 6.66
C ASP A 274 -6.64 19.14 7.84
N THR A 275 -5.66 18.24 7.78
CA THR A 275 -4.71 18.03 8.87
C THR A 275 -3.32 18.04 8.27
N TRP A 276 -2.50 18.96 8.76
CA TRP A 276 -1.05 18.92 8.57
C TRP A 276 -0.40 18.47 9.87
N PHE A 277 0.84 18.01 9.79
CA PHE A 277 1.56 17.47 10.94
C PHE A 277 2.87 18.22 11.12
N LYS A 278 3.15 18.66 12.35
CA LYS A 278 4.37 19.39 12.72
C LYS A 278 5.34 18.48 13.45
N HIS A 279 6.62 18.47 13.08
CA HIS A 279 7.64 17.69 13.78
C HIS A 279 7.72 18.12 15.26
N SER A 280 7.86 17.17 16.18
CA SER A 280 7.82 17.43 17.62
C SER A 280 9.06 18.17 18.14
N GLU A 281 10.18 18.09 17.41
CA GLU A 281 11.49 18.62 17.85
C GLU A 281 12.09 19.69 16.92
N ASN A 282 11.49 19.96 15.75
CA ASN A 282 12.02 20.94 14.79
C ASN A 282 10.92 21.52 13.87
N ASP A 283 11.30 22.36 12.91
CA ASP A 283 10.37 23.08 12.03
C ASP A 283 9.95 22.28 10.77
N SER A 284 10.30 20.98 10.65
CA SER A 284 9.83 20.12 9.55
C SER A 284 8.34 19.83 9.65
N TYR A 285 7.68 19.55 8.53
CA TYR A 285 6.24 19.32 8.51
C TYR A 285 5.79 18.42 7.36
N VAL A 286 4.61 17.82 7.55
CA VAL A 286 3.93 16.99 6.55
C VAL A 286 2.56 17.58 6.27
N TYR A 287 2.19 17.73 5.01
CA TYR A 287 0.89 18.32 4.67
C TYR A 287 0.32 17.73 3.37
N TRP A 288 -1.00 17.84 3.23
CA TRP A 288 -1.72 17.47 2.02
C TRP A 288 -1.91 18.69 1.13
N ASN A 289 -1.31 18.67 -0.06
CA ASN A 289 -1.47 19.71 -1.05
C ASN A 289 -2.70 19.45 -1.93
N LYS A 290 -3.76 20.23 -1.75
CA LYS A 290 -5.00 20.13 -2.53
C LYS A 290 -4.83 20.47 -4.01
N SER A 291 -3.86 21.30 -4.36
CA SER A 291 -3.68 21.73 -5.75
C SER A 291 -3.15 20.60 -6.63
N ASP A 292 -2.27 19.76 -6.09
CA ASP A 292 -1.70 18.64 -6.85
C ASP A 292 -2.26 17.28 -6.40
N GLN A 293 -3.02 17.22 -5.30
CA GLN A 293 -3.53 15.96 -4.72
C GLN A 293 -2.39 15.02 -4.29
N SER A 294 -1.44 15.55 -3.52
CA SER A 294 -0.28 14.81 -3.02
C SER A 294 0.03 15.19 -1.57
N TRP A 295 0.62 14.25 -0.85
CA TRP A 295 1.28 14.54 0.42
C TRP A 295 2.72 14.97 0.19
N TRP A 296 3.15 15.92 1.01
CA TRP A 296 4.48 16.52 0.99
C TRP A 296 5.14 16.37 2.35
N ILE A 297 6.45 16.11 2.37
CA ILE A 297 7.31 16.24 3.55
C ILE A 297 8.32 17.35 3.23
N ASP A 298 8.29 18.40 4.03
CA ASP A 298 9.18 19.55 3.90
C ASP A 298 10.13 19.59 5.10
N GLY A 299 11.37 19.98 4.83
CA GLY A 299 12.38 20.19 5.87
C GLY A 299 12.13 21.48 6.68
N PRO A 300 12.98 21.76 7.69
CA PRO A 300 12.85 22.97 8.53
C PRO A 300 12.90 24.29 7.76
N ASP A 301 13.54 24.29 6.58
CA ASP A 301 13.67 25.43 5.68
C ASP A 301 12.44 25.63 4.77
N GLY A 302 11.48 24.71 4.80
CA GLY A 302 10.28 24.70 3.96
C GLY A 302 10.50 24.14 2.56
N ASN A 303 11.70 23.69 2.23
CA ASN A 303 11.93 23.06 0.94
C ASN A 303 11.34 21.64 0.94
N GLY A 304 10.55 21.34 -0.09
CA GLY A 304 10.00 20.01 -0.29
C GLY A 304 11.10 18.97 -0.47
N VAL A 305 11.01 17.89 0.32
CA VAL A 305 11.98 16.80 0.32
C VAL A 305 11.38 15.57 -0.38
N TRP A 306 10.17 15.19 0.02
CA TRP A 306 9.48 14.01 -0.50
C TRP A 306 8.05 14.34 -0.89
N ILE A 307 7.56 13.67 -1.93
CA ILE A 307 6.17 13.77 -2.40
C ILE A 307 5.57 12.39 -2.65
N VAL A 308 4.28 12.20 -2.37
CA VAL A 308 3.55 10.98 -2.72
C VAL A 308 2.09 11.24 -3.07
N LYS A 309 1.54 10.50 -4.03
CA LYS A 309 0.09 10.48 -4.29
C LYS A 309 -0.60 9.60 -3.25
N GLY A 310 -1.70 10.06 -2.69
CA GLY A 310 -2.42 9.32 -1.66
C GLY A 310 -3.81 9.88 -1.38
N PRO A 311 -4.53 9.30 -0.43
CA PRO A 311 -5.80 9.85 0.01
C PRO A 311 -5.59 11.11 0.86
N SER A 312 -6.50 12.09 0.79
CA SER A 312 -6.34 13.37 1.51
C SER A 312 -6.45 13.28 3.03
N HIS A 313 -6.94 12.17 3.58
CA HIS A 313 -7.23 12.02 5.01
C HIS A 313 -6.07 11.43 5.83
N ALA A 314 -5.05 10.85 5.19
CA ALA A 314 -3.87 10.31 5.86
C ALA A 314 -2.66 10.19 4.91
N PRO A 315 -1.44 10.53 5.39
CA PRO A 315 -0.22 10.35 4.59
C PRO A 315 0.06 8.85 4.35
N PRO A 316 0.34 8.43 3.11
CA PRO A 316 0.72 7.05 2.79
C PRO A 316 1.97 6.58 3.52
N ALA A 317 2.02 5.29 3.86
CA ALA A 317 3.18 4.70 4.53
C ALA A 317 4.42 4.60 3.62
N HIS A 318 4.23 4.50 2.30
CA HIS A 318 5.28 4.27 1.31
C HIS A 318 4.98 4.97 -0.02
N GLY A 319 5.83 4.76 -1.03
CA GLY A 319 5.65 5.32 -2.39
C GLY A 319 6.15 6.76 -2.54
N TRP A 320 6.79 7.29 -1.50
CA TRP A 320 7.41 8.59 -1.47
C TRP A 320 8.56 8.68 -2.47
N VAL A 321 8.55 9.76 -3.24
CA VAL A 321 9.58 10.06 -4.25
C VAL A 321 10.35 11.28 -3.80
N HIS A 322 11.68 11.16 -3.77
CA HIS A 322 12.57 12.26 -3.42
C HIS A 322 12.54 13.29 -4.54
N ILE A 323 12.27 14.55 -4.21
CA ILE A 323 12.00 15.58 -5.22
C ILE A 323 13.23 15.85 -6.09
N ALA A 324 14.43 15.93 -5.48
CA ALA A 324 15.65 16.28 -6.21
C ALA A 324 16.16 15.14 -7.10
N SER A 325 16.13 13.89 -6.61
CA SER A 325 16.66 12.74 -7.36
C SER A 325 15.60 12.00 -8.18
N ARG A 326 14.31 12.30 -7.97
CA ARG A 326 13.17 11.56 -8.52
C ARG A 326 13.24 10.05 -8.25
N SER A 327 13.83 9.68 -7.11
CA SER A 327 14.07 8.29 -6.71
C SER A 327 13.29 7.95 -5.44
N THR A 328 12.92 6.68 -5.31
CA THR A 328 12.35 6.07 -4.10
C THR A 328 13.42 5.55 -3.13
N LYS A 329 14.71 5.62 -3.50
CA LYS A 329 15.80 5.11 -2.67
C LYS A 329 15.93 5.92 -1.38
N GLY A 330 15.80 5.27 -0.23
CA GLY A 330 15.78 5.93 1.08
C GLY A 330 14.46 6.64 1.37
N ALA A 331 13.35 6.21 0.75
CA ALA A 331 12.04 6.78 1.01
C ALA A 331 11.62 6.66 2.49
N PRO A 332 10.92 7.68 3.04
CA PRO A 332 10.35 7.61 4.37
C PRO A 332 9.31 6.50 4.45
N MET A 333 9.42 5.72 5.53
CA MET A 333 8.35 4.87 6.00
C MET A 333 7.54 5.68 7.02
N ILE A 334 6.30 6.00 6.65
CA ILE A 334 5.40 6.74 7.53
C ILE A 334 4.59 5.76 8.37
N ARG A 335 4.64 5.95 9.68
CA ARG A 335 3.80 5.26 10.64
C ARG A 335 2.78 6.25 11.16
N THR A 336 1.54 6.16 10.71
CA THR A 336 0.45 6.91 11.35
C THR A 336 0.13 6.21 12.68
N PHE A 337 0.50 6.82 13.80
CA PHE A 337 0.07 6.30 15.09
C PHE A 337 -1.33 6.79 15.36
N ARG A 338 -2.26 5.84 15.43
CA ARG A 338 -3.41 6.04 16.27
C ARG A 338 -3.08 5.44 17.62
N GLN A 339 -3.30 6.17 18.71
CA GLN A 339 -3.32 5.54 20.03
C GLN A 339 -4.45 4.50 19.96
N LEU A 340 -4.11 3.27 19.55
CA LEU A 340 -4.88 2.11 19.93
C LEU A 340 -4.85 2.19 21.44
N LYS A 341 -5.98 2.55 22.05
CA LYS A 341 -6.08 2.61 23.51
C LYS A 341 -5.44 1.33 24.00
N ASN A 342 -4.33 1.45 24.73
CA ASN A 342 -3.72 0.30 25.38
C ASN A 342 -4.86 -0.34 26.16
N ARG A 343 -5.36 -1.50 25.70
CA ARG A 343 -6.02 -2.42 26.60
C ARG A 343 -4.90 -2.98 27.45
N GLN A 344 -4.41 -2.16 28.39
CA GLN A 344 -3.77 -2.69 29.57
C GLN A 344 -4.73 -3.71 30.15
N ALA A 345 -4.18 -4.89 30.41
CA ALA A 345 -4.84 -6.07 30.93
C ALA A 345 -5.94 -5.73 31.95
N MET A 346 -7.13 -6.30 31.74
CA MET A 346 -7.97 -6.75 32.86
C MET A 346 -7.68 -8.22 33.09
#